data_AF-Q2LRE7-F1
#
_entry.id   AF-Q2LRE7-F1
#
_cell.length_a   1.000
_cell.length_b   1.000
_cell.length_c   1.000
_cell.angle_alpha   90.00
_cell.angle_beta   90.00
_cell.angle_gamma   90.00
#
_symmetry.space_group_name_H-M   'P 1'
#
loop_
_entity.id
_entity.type
_entity.pdbx_description
1 polymer ?
#
loop_
_entity_poly.entity_id
_entity_poly.type
_entity_poly.pdbx_seq_one_letter_code
_entity_poly.pdbx_strand_id
1 'polypeptide(L)' 'MYTLLGEHDLVLIVDFPSVEKAMMASVALQRLTGIAFTTSPVVDVEEFDRMIGQVKDI' A
#
# COMPACT_ATOMS: atom_id res chain seq x y z
N MET A 1 -8.24 -1.00 -9.64
CA MET A 1 -7.23 -0.18 -10.34
C MET A 1 -7.90 1.13 -10.70
N TYR A 2 -7.29 2.26 -10.35
CA TYR A 2 -7.86 3.59 -10.59
C TYR A 2 -6.77 4.52 -11.10
N THR A 3 -7.14 5.42 -12.01
CA THR A 3 -6.29 6.55 -12.39
C THR A 3 -6.50 7.69 -11.40
N LEU A 4 -5.44 8.41 -11.06
CA LEU A 4 -5.48 9.50 -10.09
C LEU A 4 -5.06 10.81 -10.75
N LEU A 5 -5.50 11.91 -10.15
CA LEU A 5 -4.95 13.24 -10.41
C LEU A 5 -3.98 13.57 -9.28
N GLY A 6 -2.74 13.95 -9.60
CA GLY A 6 -1.72 14.29 -8.60
C GLY A 6 -0.37 13.65 -8.90
N GLU A 7 0.37 13.29 -7.85
CA GLU A 7 1.74 12.74 -7.97
C GLU A 7 1.81 11.31 -8.53
N HIS A 8 0.69 10.60 -8.52
CA HIS A 8 0.61 9.23 -9.03
C HIS A 8 -0.39 9.15 -10.16
N ASP A 9 -0.03 8.46 -11.24
CA ASP A 9 -0.91 8.23 -12.38
C ASP A 9 -1.87 7.04 -12.16
N LEU A 10 -1.43 6.05 -11.38
CA LEU A 10 -2.12 4.77 -11.20
C LEU A 10 -2.06 4.29 -9.75
N VAL A 11 -3.18 3.82 -9.21
CA VAL A 11 -3.23 3.08 -7.94
C VAL A 11 -3.92 1.73 -8.08
N LEU A 12 -3.33 0.72 -7.44
CA LEU A 12 -3.81 -0.64 -7.36
C LEU A 12 -4.18 -0.93 -5.90
N ILE A 13 -5.44 -1.29 -5.66
CA ILE A 13 -5.90 -1.81 -4.37
C ILE A 13 -6.03 -3.31 -4.55
N VAL A 14 -5.21 -4.07 -3.83
CA VAL A 14 -5.03 -5.51 -4.01
C VAL A 14 -4.74 -6.17 -2.67
N ASP A 15 -5.38 -7.31 -2.43
CA ASP A 15 -5.16 -8.11 -1.23
C ASP A 15 -4.06 -9.14 -1.47
N PHE A 16 -3.06 -9.16 -0.60
CA PHE A 16 -2.01 -10.17 -0.60
C PHE A 16 -2.02 -11.00 0.68
N PRO A 17 -1.67 -12.29 0.62
CA PRO A 17 -1.62 -13.14 1.81
C PRO A 17 -0.55 -12.73 2.83
N SER A 18 0.47 -11.96 2.42
CA SER A 18 1.53 -11.46 3.30
C SER A 18 2.24 -10.25 2.69
N VAL A 19 2.98 -9.51 3.53
CA VAL A 19 3.78 -8.35 3.11
C VAL A 19 4.86 -8.76 2.11
N GLU A 20 5.51 -9.91 2.30
CA GLU A 20 6.53 -10.42 1.38
C GLU A 20 5.94 -10.69 0.00
N LYS A 21 4.71 -11.22 -0.07
CA LYS A 21 4.00 -11.44 -1.33
C LYS A 21 3.67 -10.12 -2.01
N ALA A 22 3.25 -9.10 -1.26
CA ALA A 22 3.01 -7.76 -1.78
C ALA A 22 4.29 -7.11 -2.33
N MET A 23 5.42 -7.24 -1.63
CA MET A 23 6.71 -6.72 -2.09
C MET A 23 7.18 -7.42 -3.38
N MET A 24 7.09 -8.76 -3.44
CA MET A 24 7.44 -9.51 -4.64
C MET A 24 6.55 -9.13 -5.83
N ALA A 25 5.26 -8.87 -5.61
CA ALA A 25 4.34 -8.46 -6.66
C ALA A 25 4.73 -7.08 -7.24
N SER A 26 5.12 -6.11 -6.42
CA SER A 26 5.60 -4.80 -6.90
C SER A 26 6.81 -4.94 -7.82
N VAL A 27 7.82 -5.73 -7.42
CA VAL A 27 9.02 -5.99 -8.24
C VAL A 27 8.66 -6.72 -9.54
N ALA A 28 7.76 -7.71 -9.48
CA ALA A 28 7.32 -8.44 -10.66
C ALA A 28 6.56 -7.54 -11.65
N LEU A 29 5.67 -6.68 -11.17
CA LEU A 29 4.94 -5.72 -11.99
C LEU A 29 5.88 -4.71 -12.64
N GLN A 30 6.89 -4.23 -11.92
CA GLN A 30 7.91 -3.36 -12.49
C GLN A 30 8.66 -4.04 -13.64
N ARG A 31 9.08 -5.29 -13.46
CA ARG A 31 9.76 -6.05 -14.53
C ARG A 31 8.87 -6.31 -15.73
N LEU A 32 7.58 -6.54 -15.51
CA LEU A 32 6.62 -6.84 -16.57
C LEU A 32 6.22 -5.61 -17.39
N THR A 33 6.06 -4.46 -16.73
CA THR A 33 5.46 -3.25 -17.32
C THR A 33 6.45 -2.11 -17.56
N GLY A 34 7.62 -2.15 -16.91
CA GLY A 34 8.57 -1.04 -16.87
C GLY A 34 8.19 0.09 -15.90
N ILE A 35 7.05 -0.01 -15.21
CA ILE A 35 6.55 1.04 -14.30
C ILE A 35 7.03 0.76 -12.88
N ALA A 36 7.63 1.75 -12.21
CA ALA A 36 7.97 1.62 -10.80
C ALA A 36 6.72 1.71 -9.93
N PHE A 37 6.52 0.72 -9.05
CA PHE A 37 5.39 0.69 -8.10
C PHE A 37 5.87 0.86 -6.67
N THR A 38 5.18 1.70 -5.90
CA THR A 38 5.37 1.84 -4.45
C THR A 38 4.28 1.03 -3.73
N THR A 39 4.69 0.16 -2.80
CA THR A 39 3.75 -0.62 -1.99
C THR A 39 3.42 0.13 -0.71
N SER A 40 2.14 0.40 -0.47
CA SER A 40 1.64 0.98 0.78
C SER A 40 0.81 -0.08 1.52
N PRO A 41 1.21 -0.52 2.72
CA PRO A 41 0.40 -1.45 3.50
C PRO A 41 -0.91 -0.76 3.91
N VAL A 42 -2.01 -1.48 3.76
CA VAL A 42 -3.30 -1.03 4.28
C VAL A 42 -3.29 -1.21 5.80
N VAL A 43 -3.75 -0.18 6.50
CA VAL A 43 -4.03 -0.23 7.93
C VAL A 43 -5.51 0.11 8.08
N ASP A 44 -6.26 -0.74 8.78
CA ASP A 44 -7.67 -0.47 9.05
C ASP A 44 -7.82 0.79 9.90
N VAL A 45 -8.83 1.60 9.60
CA VAL A 45 -9.05 2.89 10.31
C VAL A 45 -9.19 2.68 11.82
N GLU A 46 -9.93 1.65 12.23
CA GLU A 46 -10.10 1.31 13.65
C GLU A 46 -8.79 0.91 14.33
N GLU A 47 -7.92 0.19 13.62
CA GLU A 47 -6.59 -0.17 14.11
C GLU A 47 -5.68 1.05 14.21
N PHE A 48 -5.71 1.91 13.20
CA PHE A 48 -5.01 3.18 13.22
C PHE A 48 -5.45 4.05 14.41
N ASP A 49 -6.75 4.25 14.60
CA ASP A 49 -7.29 5.05 15.69
C ASP A 49 -6.90 4.49 17.06
N ARG A 50 -6.93 3.16 17.22
CA ARG A 50 -6.47 2.47 18.44
C ARG A 50 -4.99 2.75 18.72
N MET A 51 -4.12 2.64 17.72
CA MET A 51 -2.69 2.91 17.87
C MET A 51 -2.42 4.36 18.26
N ILE A 52 -3.09 5.32 17.61
CA ILE A 52 -2.94 6.75 17.92
C ILE A 52 -3.46 7.09 19.33
N GLY A 53 -4.55 6.44 19.77
CA GLY A 53 -5.06 6.58 21.12
C GLY A 53 -4.02 6.25 22.20
N GLN A 54 -3.24 5.18 22.00
CA GLN A 54 -2.19 4.76 22.95
C GLN A 54 -1.03 5.75 23.08
N VAL A 55 -0.76 6.56 22.05
CA VAL A 55 0.31 7.57 22.08
C VAL A 55 -0.10 8.82 22.86
N LYS A 56 -1.40 9.13 22.95
CA LYS A 56 -1.90 10.32 23.68
C LYS A 56 -1.73 10.22 25.20
N ASP A 57 -1.45 9.03 25.72
CA ASP A 57 -1.27 8.74 27.14
C ASP A 57 0.23 8.69 27.57
N ILE A 58 1.15 9.11 26.68
CA ILE A 58 2.61 9.19 26.92
C ILE A 58 3.06 10.65 27.11
#